data_AF-A0A9P5U413-F1
#
_entry.id   AF-A0A9P5U413-F1
#
_cell.length_a   1.000
_cell.length_b   1.000
_cell.length_c   1.000
_cell.angle_alpha   90.00
_cell.angle_beta   90.00
_cell.angle_gamma   90.00
#
_symmetry.space_group_name_H-M   'P 1'
#
loop_
_entity.id
_entity.type
_entity.pdbx_description
1 polymer ?
#
loop_
_entity_poly.entity_id
_entity_poly.type
_entity_poly.pdbx_seq_one_letter_code
_entity_poly.pdbx_strand_id
1 'polypeptide(L)'
;LSTSTKNSEAADVKDKNAKWTLQCVLALISVLKPHLSAAGDGHKFKSAVYKEAAAYLNTRIIAGGPKKEKGVKDKVKDLLDIYDAVIYLKNNTSGLVWDDELGMNIGEEEEGIWKHIIVAKP
;
A
#
# COMPACT_ATOMS: atom_id res chain seq x y z
N LEU A 1 39.43 -7.37 -22.46
CA LEU A 1 38.39 -6.36 -22.20
C LEU A 1 37.10 -6.82 -22.89
N SER A 2 36.18 -7.44 -22.14
CA SER A 2 34.85 -7.74 -22.69
C SER A 2 33.82 -7.50 -21.60
N THR A 3 33.27 -6.29 -21.59
CA THR A 3 32.11 -5.91 -20.79
C THR A 3 31.00 -5.54 -21.77
N SER A 4 30.29 -6.53 -22.29
CA SER A 4 29.12 -6.32 -23.16
C SER A 4 27.99 -7.28 -22.77
N THR A 5 27.57 -7.20 -21.52
CA THR A 5 26.39 -7.95 -21.04
C THR A 5 25.48 -7.14 -20.12
N LYS A 6 25.81 -5.89 -19.76
CA LYS A 6 25.00 -5.10 -18.82
C LYS A 6 23.95 -4.16 -19.44
N ASN A 7 23.87 -4.03 -20.77
CA ASN A 7 23.06 -2.98 -21.39
C ASN A 7 21.67 -3.40 -21.91
N SER A 8 21.33 -4.69 -21.98
CA SER A 8 20.03 -5.12 -22.54
C SER A 8 18.91 -5.23 -21.50
N GLU A 9 19.22 -5.41 -20.22
CA GLU A 9 18.21 -5.58 -19.15
C GLU A 9 17.55 -4.27 -18.72
N ALA A 10 18.23 -3.13 -18.89
CA ALA A 10 17.73 -1.83 -18.45
C ALA A 10 16.64 -1.24 -19.38
N ALA A 11 16.58 -1.68 -20.64
CA ALA A 11 15.63 -1.17 -21.62
C ALA A 11 14.24 -1.82 -21.50
N ASP A 12 14.17 -3.11 -21.14
CA ASP A 12 12.93 -3.92 -21.09
C ASP A 12 12.02 -3.60 -19.87
N VAL A 13 12.54 -2.88 -18.88
CA VAL A 13 11.78 -2.54 -17.65
C VAL A 13 10.88 -1.31 -17.85
N LYS A 14 11.18 -0.42 -18.82
CA LYS A 14 10.47 0.86 -18.98
C LYS A 14 9.02 0.75 -19.49
N ASP A 15 8.69 -0.31 -20.24
CA ASP A 15 7.35 -0.50 -20.84
C ASP A 15 6.44 -1.45 -20.06
N LYS A 16 6.91 -1.97 -18.91
CA LYS A 16 6.10 -2.85 -18.07
C LYS A 16 5.23 -2.01 -17.11
N ASN A 17 3.98 -2.41 -16.93
CA ASN A 17 3.13 -1.82 -15.90
C ASN A 17 3.75 -2.02 -14.51
N ALA A 18 3.64 -1.01 -13.65
CA ALA A 18 4.10 -1.10 -12.27
C ALA A 18 3.30 -2.17 -11.52
N LYS A 19 4.01 -3.07 -10.83
CA LYS A 19 3.39 -4.09 -9.96
C LYS A 19 3.68 -3.79 -8.50
N TRP A 20 2.70 -4.03 -7.63
CA TRP A 20 2.79 -3.82 -6.19
C TRP A 20 2.83 -5.17 -5.48
N THR A 21 4.04 -5.64 -5.18
CA THR A 21 4.22 -6.83 -4.34
C THR A 21 4.16 -6.44 -2.86
N LEU A 22 3.97 -7.42 -1.96
CA LEU A 22 4.03 -7.19 -0.52
C LEU A 22 5.36 -6.51 -0.12
N GLN A 23 6.48 -6.95 -0.69
CA GLN A 23 7.79 -6.34 -0.46
C GLN A 23 7.84 -4.86 -0.87
N CYS A 24 7.20 -4.48 -1.98
CA CYS A 24 7.08 -3.06 -2.36
C CYS A 24 6.27 -2.26 -1.33
N VAL A 25 5.20 -2.84 -0.77
CA VAL A 25 4.36 -2.18 0.22
C VAL A 25 5.12 -2.01 1.55
N LEU A 26 5.82 -3.05 2.02
CA LEU A 26 6.66 -2.97 3.21
C LEU A 26 7.78 -1.92 3.06
N ALA A 27 8.44 -1.90 1.90
CA ALA A 27 9.45 -0.89 1.58
C ALA A 27 8.86 0.53 1.57
N LEU A 28 7.67 0.71 1.00
CA LEU A 28 6.96 1.99 1.00
C LEU A 28 6.66 2.46 2.42
N ILE A 29 6.10 1.59 3.27
CA ILE A 29 5.81 1.90 4.67
C ILE A 29 7.09 2.29 5.42
N SER A 30 8.21 1.59 5.17
CA SER A 30 9.50 1.90 5.79
C SER A 30 10.00 3.30 5.43
N VAL A 31 9.76 3.78 4.20
CA VAL A 31 10.11 5.15 3.80
C VAL A 31 9.18 6.17 4.43
N LEU A 32 7.89 5.86 4.56
CA LEU A 32 6.90 6.81 5.09
C LEU A 32 6.95 6.97 6.61
N LYS A 33 7.31 5.90 7.34
CA LYS A 33 7.29 5.84 8.80
C LYS A 33 8.01 7.02 9.49
N PRO A 34 9.21 7.45 9.07
CA PRO A 34 9.88 8.61 9.66
C PRO A 34 9.15 9.94 9.43
N HIS A 35 8.28 10.04 8.42
CA HIS A 35 7.54 11.25 8.07
C HIS A 35 6.13 11.31 8.69
N LEU A 36 5.70 10.27 9.43
CA LEU A 36 4.35 10.20 10.01
C LEU A 36 4.08 11.34 10.99
N SER A 37 5.03 11.65 11.88
CA SER A 37 4.87 12.74 12.85
C SER A 37 4.67 14.10 12.19
N ALA A 38 5.29 14.33 11.03
CA ALA A 38 5.14 15.56 10.27
C ALA A 38 3.87 15.60 9.40
N ALA A 39 3.24 14.45 9.15
CA ALA A 39 2.00 14.36 8.38
C ALA A 39 0.75 14.65 9.23
N GLY A 40 0.86 14.54 10.55
CA GLY A 40 -0.24 14.72 11.51
C GLY A 40 -1.39 13.73 11.29
N ASP A 41 -2.53 13.97 11.96
CA ASP A 41 -3.71 13.09 11.91
C ASP A 41 -4.32 12.95 10.52
N GLY A 42 -4.02 13.87 9.61
CA GLY A 42 -4.49 13.82 8.23
C GLY A 42 -3.69 12.88 7.33
N HIS A 43 -2.57 12.33 7.79
CA HIS A 43 -1.68 11.46 7.02
C HIS A 43 -1.28 12.02 5.63
N LYS A 44 -1.24 13.35 5.49
CA LYS A 44 -0.93 14.02 4.21
C LYS A 44 0.57 14.24 4.07
N PHE A 45 1.25 13.32 3.38
CA PHE A 45 2.67 13.49 3.07
C PHE A 45 2.89 14.55 1.98
N LYS A 46 4.03 15.25 2.06
CA LYS A 46 4.47 16.22 1.05
C LYS A 46 4.91 15.50 -0.23
N SER A 47 4.81 16.18 -1.38
CA SER A 47 5.27 15.65 -2.69
C SER A 47 6.72 15.14 -2.66
N ALA A 48 7.61 15.82 -1.93
CA ALA A 48 9.00 15.39 -1.77
C ALA A 48 9.12 13.96 -1.20
N VAL A 49 8.27 13.60 -0.24
CA VAL A 49 8.25 12.25 0.36
C VAL A 49 7.81 11.20 -0.66
N TYR A 50 6.81 11.50 -1.50
CA TYR A 50 6.40 10.57 -2.56
C TYR A 50 7.46 10.40 -3.64
N LYS A 51 8.21 11.45 -3.96
CA LYS A 51 9.35 11.38 -4.90
C LYS A 51 10.48 10.53 -4.33
N GLU A 52 10.82 10.74 -3.07
CA GLU A 52 11.82 9.94 -2.34
C GLU A 52 11.42 8.46 -2.30
N ALA A 53 10.16 8.17 -1.94
CA ALA A 53 9.64 6.81 -1.93
C ALA A 53 9.66 6.17 -3.33
N ALA A 54 9.28 6.91 -4.38
CA ALA A 54 9.37 6.42 -5.76
C ALA A 54 10.82 6.08 -6.15
N ALA A 55 11.77 6.96 -5.84
CA ALA A 55 13.19 6.72 -6.09
C ALA A 55 13.68 5.48 -5.33
N TYR A 56 13.39 5.39 -4.03
CA TYR A 56 13.76 4.24 -3.19
C TYR A 56 13.22 2.92 -3.75
N LEU A 57 11.91 2.87 -4.07
CA LEU A 57 11.27 1.67 -4.62
C LEU A 57 11.85 1.26 -5.98
N ASN A 58 12.23 2.24 -6.82
CA ASN A 58 12.78 1.98 -8.14
C ASN A 58 14.22 1.46 -8.10
N THR A 59 14.95 1.62 -6.99
CA THR A 59 16.25 0.94 -6.80
C THR A 59 16.09 -0.56 -6.50
N ARG A 60 14.88 -1.03 -6.22
CA ARG A 60 14.57 -2.37 -5.69
C ARG A 60 13.38 -3.01 -6.41
N ILE A 61 13.29 -2.83 -7.73
CA ILE A 61 12.18 -3.40 -8.51
C ILE A 61 12.31 -4.92 -8.54
N ILE A 62 11.38 -5.59 -7.86
CA ILE A 62 11.27 -7.05 -7.87
C ILE A 62 10.40 -7.52 -9.06
N ALA A 63 9.37 -6.74 -9.42
CA ALA A 63 8.44 -7.09 -10.50
C ALA A 63 7.79 -5.84 -11.12
N GLY A 64 7.45 -5.95 -12.40
CA GLY A 64 6.81 -4.87 -13.17
C GLY A 64 7.79 -3.75 -13.55
N GLY A 65 7.25 -2.63 -14.01
CA GLY A 65 8.05 -1.45 -14.34
C GLY A 65 8.17 -0.43 -13.20
N PRO A 66 8.82 0.72 -13.47
CA PRO A 66 9.09 1.76 -12.48
C PRO A 66 7.82 2.39 -11.92
N LYS A 67 7.84 2.68 -10.63
CA LYS A 67 6.80 3.39 -9.91
C LYS A 67 7.01 4.90 -10.06
N LYS A 68 5.96 5.60 -10.50
CA LYS A 68 5.93 7.06 -10.62
C LYS A 68 5.42 7.67 -9.30
N GLU A 69 5.80 8.91 -9.00
CA GLU A 69 5.35 9.65 -7.81
C GLU A 69 3.83 9.58 -7.63
N LYS A 70 3.06 9.83 -8.70
CA LYS A 70 1.59 9.76 -8.67
C LYS A 70 1.11 8.37 -8.23
N GLY A 71 1.67 7.31 -8.81
CA GLY A 71 1.29 5.94 -8.46
C GLY A 71 1.66 5.58 -7.02
N VAL A 72 2.76 6.13 -6.49
CA VAL A 72 3.11 5.98 -5.07
C VAL A 72 2.09 6.69 -4.19
N LYS A 73 1.75 7.94 -4.52
CA LYS A 73 0.73 8.73 -3.79
C LYS A 73 -0.63 8.02 -3.77
N ASP A 74 -1.08 7.54 -4.93
CA ASP A 74 -2.34 6.82 -5.07
C ASP A 74 -2.31 5.54 -4.21
N LYS A 75 -1.18 4.80 -4.23
CA LYS A 75 -1.04 3.60 -3.39
C LYS A 75 -1.04 3.90 -1.88
N VAL A 76 -0.44 5.01 -1.46
CA VAL A 76 -0.47 5.44 -0.05
C VAL A 76 -1.90 5.76 0.38
N LYS A 77 -2.67 6.44 -0.48
CA LYS A 77 -4.08 6.69 -0.23
C LYS A 77 -4.84 5.38 -0.03
N ASP A 78 -4.71 4.43 -0.96
CA ASP A 78 -5.39 3.13 -0.84
C ASP A 78 -5.06 2.41 0.48
N LEU A 79 -3.80 2.47 0.93
CA LEU A 79 -3.37 1.83 2.18
C LEU A 79 -3.99 2.49 3.42
N LEU A 80 -4.10 3.82 3.41
CA LEU A 80 -4.73 4.58 4.49
C LEU A 80 -6.24 4.35 4.52
N ASP A 81 -6.90 4.33 3.35
CA ASP A 81 -8.33 4.04 3.24
C ASP A 81 -8.64 2.64 3.80
N ILE A 82 -7.80 1.64 3.52
CA ILE A 82 -7.90 0.29 4.12
C ILE A 82 -7.67 0.33 5.63
N TYR A 83 -6.64 1.03 6.10
CA TYR A 83 -6.35 1.16 7.52
C TYR A 83 -7.51 1.79 8.29
N ASP A 84 -8.08 2.89 7.79
CA ASP A 84 -9.21 3.57 8.40
C ASP A 84 -10.44 2.66 8.47
N ALA A 85 -10.67 1.84 7.43
CA ALA A 85 -11.73 0.84 7.43
C ALA A 85 -11.51 -0.22 8.52
N VAL A 86 -10.28 -0.73 8.67
CA VAL A 86 -9.92 -1.70 9.72
C VAL A 86 -10.10 -1.11 11.11
N ILE A 87 -9.62 0.12 11.34
CA ILE A 87 -9.79 0.83 12.61
C ILE A 87 -11.28 1.08 12.91
N TYR A 88 -12.06 1.43 11.89
CA TYR A 88 -13.51 1.59 12.06
C TYR A 88 -14.17 0.29 12.51
N LEU A 89 -13.85 -0.84 11.86
CA LEU A 89 -14.39 -2.15 12.22
C LEU A 89 -14.03 -2.53 13.66
N LYS A 90 -12.74 -2.39 14.03
CA LYS A 90 -12.25 -2.68 15.39
C LYS A 90 -12.97 -1.89 16.47
N ASN A 91 -13.25 -0.61 16.23
CA ASN A 91 -13.71 0.30 17.27
C ASN A 91 -15.22 0.53 17.30
N ASN A 92 -15.92 0.31 16.17
CA ASN A 92 -17.30 0.77 16.01
C ASN A 92 -18.28 -0.34 15.65
N THR A 93 -17.82 -1.57 15.39
CA THR A 93 -18.71 -2.67 15.02
C THR A 93 -18.77 -3.71 16.13
N SER A 94 -19.86 -3.70 16.91
CA SER A 94 -20.14 -4.77 17.87
C SER A 94 -20.51 -6.06 17.12
N GLY A 95 -19.84 -7.17 17.44
CA GLY A 95 -20.15 -8.49 16.87
C GLY A 95 -19.35 -8.87 15.62
N LEU A 96 -18.45 -8.00 15.14
CA LEU A 96 -17.38 -8.39 14.21
C LEU A 96 -16.04 -8.26 14.92
N VAL A 97 -15.29 -9.36 14.98
CA VAL A 97 -13.95 -9.37 15.56
C VAL A 97 -12.95 -9.27 14.41
N TRP A 98 -12.23 -8.15 14.32
CA TRP A 98 -11.03 -8.09 13.48
C TRP A 98 -9.87 -8.70 14.25
N ASP A 99 -9.35 -9.81 13.75
CA ASP A 99 -8.12 -10.46 14.20
C ASP A 99 -6.92 -9.91 13.40
N ASP A 100 -5.81 -9.59 14.07
CA ASP A 100 -4.65 -9.00 13.39
C ASP A 100 -3.83 -10.01 12.57
N GLU A 101 -3.99 -11.32 12.81
CA GLU A 101 -3.34 -12.39 12.06
C GLU A 101 -4.24 -12.95 10.96
N LEU A 102 -5.53 -13.14 11.25
CA LEU A 102 -6.51 -13.78 10.38
C LEU A 102 -7.46 -12.78 9.67
N GLY A 103 -7.38 -11.49 10.02
CA GLY A 103 -8.26 -10.45 9.50
C GLY A 103 -9.68 -10.55 10.09
N MET A 104 -10.69 -10.25 9.28
CA MET A 104 -12.09 -10.32 9.73
C MET A 104 -12.56 -11.70 10.20
N ASN A 105 -11.89 -12.79 9.76
CA ASN A 105 -12.17 -14.18 10.13
C ASN A 105 -13.68 -14.51 10.29
N ILE A 106 -14.51 -14.03 9.34
CA ILE A 106 -15.98 -14.07 9.41
C ILE A 106 -16.44 -15.52 9.31
N GLY A 107 -17.10 -16.04 10.35
CA GLY A 107 -17.82 -17.31 10.32
C GLY A 107 -19.24 -17.14 9.78
N GLU A 108 -19.99 -18.25 9.73
CA GLU A 108 -21.38 -18.22 9.23
C GLU A 108 -22.30 -17.33 10.08
N GLU A 109 -22.02 -17.16 11.37
CA GLU A 109 -22.84 -16.36 12.28
C GLU A 109 -22.64 -14.84 12.05
N GLU A 110 -21.45 -14.42 11.64
CA GLU A 110 -21.11 -13.01 11.42
C GLU A 110 -21.49 -12.48 10.02
N GLU A 111 -21.86 -13.36 9.09
CA GLU A 111 -22.20 -13.01 7.70
C GLU A 111 -23.40 -12.05 7.60
N GLY A 112 -24.37 -12.19 8.51
CA GLY A 112 -25.54 -11.32 8.59
C GLY A 112 -25.21 -9.88 9.00
N ILE A 113 -24.25 -9.72 9.93
CA ILE A 113 -23.76 -8.42 10.39
C ILE A 113 -22.98 -7.73 9.26
N TRP A 114 -22.15 -8.49 8.55
CA TRP A 114 -21.39 -7.99 7.40
C TRP A 114 -22.28 -7.44 6.28
N LYS A 115 -23.35 -8.16 5.92
CA LYS A 115 -24.34 -7.71 4.93
C LYS A 115 -24.99 -6.38 5.34
N HIS A 116 -25.27 -6.18 6.62
CA HIS A 116 -25.86 -4.94 7.11
C HIS A 116 -24.89 -3.74 6.98
N ILE A 117 -23.61 -3.94 7.26
CA ILE A 117 -22.57 -2.89 7.18
C ILE A 117 -22.36 -2.41 5.75
N ILE A 118 -22.29 -3.34 4.78
CA ILE A 118 -22.15 -3.01 3.35
C ILE A 118 -23.32 -2.13 2.88
N VAL A 119 -24.54 -2.44 3.33
CA VAL A 119 -25.74 -1.68 2.96
C VAL A 119 -25.75 -0.29 3.62
N ALA A 120 -25.27 -0.17 4.85
CA ALA A 120 -25.26 1.09 5.60
C ALA A 120 -24.18 2.08 5.12
N LYS A 121 -23.11 1.62 4.47
CA LYS A 121 -22.02 2.43 3.93
C LYS A 121 -21.58 1.91 2.54
N PRO A 122 -22.25 2.32 1.44
CA PRO A 122 -21.87 1.95 0.08
C PRO A 122 -20.55 2.60 -0.37
#